data_AF-A0A916K1N2-F1
#
_entry.id   AF-A0A916K1N2-F1
#
_cell.length_a   1.000
_cell.length_b   1.000
_cell.length_c   1.000
_cell.angle_alpha   90.00
_cell.angle_beta   90.00
_cell.angle_gamma   90.00
#
_symmetry.space_group_name_H-M   'P 1'
#
loop_
_entity.id
_entity.type
_entity.pdbx_description
1 polymer ?
#
loop_
_entity_poly.entity_id
_entity_poly.type
_entity_poly.pdbx_seq_one_letter_code
_entity_poly.pdbx_strand_id
1 'polypeptide(L)'
;MGEKGKLLIIGFGPGSFEHITERARAAIEESEVVIGYNTYVDLIRGLLTDQEIVRTGMTEEVSRAQEAVRQAEKGRKVAVISSGDAGVYGMAGLVYEVLIGQGWNPATGVEVEVIPGISAINSCASLLGAPVMHDACTISLSDHLTPWEMIARRVEAAASADFVIALYNPRSGRRTRQIVETQRIVLKYRSPDTPVGLVKSAYRDREQVIVTTLGEMLEHDIGMLTTVIIGNSATFVYHGKIITPRGYQRKYTLDSIEQPLKPHERLRPEAEPWSLHSSEEAEDWEGEELADTDLAAIPYGGTPVSVPVTAKRSVDPAALARQALGALQAAGLVSGGRLPKAEPGIGAVRAKQIAIFEAGVAPGIANKKFSARQMAILAELAGETGELEYTPNHQIIMRVQTEDPSQLVHRLKQEKLLVFPIGDVAQVKACDFCNLEKDSAIPVAEKLNLLVGGMKAPKELMIGVNGCGMACYGAVLEDIGIVHRSGAYDLFLGGKKIGRNAHPAQLVAEGITAEDIVPTVERIFKQYAEQGHPNERFHKFFKRVGMVGGFRHKEHAPQVEVNAVCGD
;
A
#
# COMPACT_ATOMS: atom_id res chain seq x y z
N MET A 1 40.58 0.77 19.01
CA MET A 1 39.69 1.56 18.13
C MET A 1 38.84 2.41 19.04
N GLY A 2 38.83 3.74 18.86
CA GLY A 2 37.92 4.59 19.63
C GLY A 2 36.47 4.19 19.36
N GLU A 3 35.57 4.49 20.29
CA GLU A 3 34.14 4.29 20.07
C GLU A 3 33.71 5.00 18.78
N LYS A 4 32.94 4.30 17.94
CA LYS A 4 32.36 4.91 16.74
C LYS A 4 31.24 5.85 17.17
N GLY A 5 31.20 7.05 16.59
CA GLY A 5 30.15 8.00 16.87
C GLY A 5 28.81 7.61 16.24
N LYS A 6 27.76 8.31 16.65
CA LYS A 6 26.37 7.97 16.31
C LYS A 6 25.57 9.22 15.97
N LEU A 7 24.80 9.15 14.89
CA LEU A 7 23.79 10.14 14.50
C LEU A 7 22.41 9.65 14.92
N LEU A 8 21.80 10.35 15.86
CA LEU A 8 20.44 10.17 16.32
C LEU A 8 19.58 11.24 15.65
N ILE A 9 18.80 10.88 14.63
CA ILE A 9 17.95 11.81 13.89
C ILE A 9 16.54 11.75 14.49
N ILE A 10 16.18 12.75 15.28
CA ILE A 10 15.07 12.66 16.25
C ILE A 10 13.89 13.50 15.81
N GLY A 11 12.75 12.86 15.56
CA GLY A 11 11.44 13.50 15.57
C GLY A 11 10.92 13.62 17.00
N PHE A 12 10.84 14.82 17.57
CA PHE A 12 10.34 15.00 18.95
C PHE A 12 8.82 15.23 19.02
N GLY A 13 8.09 15.14 17.92
CA GLY A 13 6.65 15.36 17.90
C GLY A 13 6.25 16.84 17.97
N PRO A 14 5.03 17.17 18.44
CA PRO A 14 4.49 18.52 18.34
C PRO A 14 5.17 19.53 19.27
N GLY A 15 6.00 19.12 20.23
CA GLY A 15 6.75 20.02 21.11
C GLY A 15 6.18 20.19 22.52
N SER A 16 5.06 19.53 22.84
CA SER A 16 4.69 19.24 24.24
C SER A 16 5.46 18.01 24.72
N PHE A 17 5.94 18.06 25.96
CA PHE A 17 6.62 16.94 26.62
C PHE A 17 5.78 15.65 26.61
N GLU A 18 4.47 15.74 26.85
CA GLU A 18 3.59 14.56 26.89
C GLU A 18 3.50 13.79 25.56
N HIS A 19 3.87 14.44 24.46
CA HIS A 19 3.82 13.88 23.11
C HIS A 19 5.21 13.56 22.53
N ILE A 20 6.26 13.64 23.35
CA ILE A 20 7.59 13.15 22.99
C ILE A 20 7.66 11.65 23.34
N THR A 21 8.01 10.82 22.36
CA THR A 21 8.17 9.37 22.58
C THR A 21 9.29 9.08 23.57
N GLU A 22 9.18 7.96 24.28
CA GLU A 22 10.21 7.50 25.23
C GLU A 22 11.58 7.40 24.55
N ARG A 23 11.63 6.83 23.33
CA ARG A 23 12.87 6.69 22.57
C ARG A 23 13.50 8.04 22.22
N ALA A 24 12.70 9.04 21.85
CA ALA A 24 13.20 10.39 21.55
C ALA A 24 13.78 11.09 22.79
N ARG A 25 13.17 10.91 23.96
CA ARG A 25 13.70 11.43 25.24
C ARG A 25 15.05 10.79 25.56
N ALA A 26 15.10 9.46 25.57
CA ALA A 26 16.33 8.72 25.83
C ALA A 26 17.46 9.08 24.84
N ALA A 27 17.12 9.32 23.57
CA ALA A 27 18.09 9.73 22.56
C ALA A 27 18.65 11.14 22.78
N ILE A 28 17.83 12.08 23.24
CA ILE A 28 18.28 13.43 23.60
C ILE A 28 19.20 13.35 24.83
N GLU A 29 18.81 12.57 25.84
CA GLU A 29 19.57 12.40 27.08
C GLU A 29 20.93 11.74 26.86
N GLU A 30 21.02 10.71 26.01
CA GLU A 30 22.28 10.00 25.72
C GLU A 30 23.23 10.74 24.76
N SER A 31 22.76 11.84 24.16
CA SER A 31 23.55 12.61 23.19
C SER A 31 24.56 13.53 23.88
N GLU A 32 25.73 13.70 23.28
CA GLU A 32 26.74 14.66 23.74
C GLU A 32 26.57 16.02 23.04
N VAL A 33 26.02 16.00 21.82
CA VAL A 33 25.74 17.20 21.01
C VAL A 33 24.29 17.19 20.59
N VAL A 34 23.61 18.33 20.76
CA VAL A 34 22.26 18.55 20.23
C VAL A 34 22.32 19.65 19.17
N ILE A 35 21.92 19.30 17.95
CA ILE A 35 21.92 20.18 16.79
C ILE A 35 20.49 20.41 16.33
N GLY A 36 20.08 21.66 16.27
CA GLY A 36 18.73 22.01 15.88
C GLY A 36 18.52 23.49 15.62
N TYR A 37 17.38 23.80 15.02
CA TYR A 37 16.92 25.18 14.89
C TYR A 37 16.60 25.78 16.27
N ASN A 38 16.90 27.07 16.48
CA ASN A 38 16.73 27.78 17.75
C ASN A 38 15.40 27.48 18.45
N THR A 39 14.28 27.61 17.73
CA THR A 39 12.95 27.39 18.31
C THR A 39 12.72 25.94 18.74
N TYR A 40 13.35 24.96 18.09
CA TYR A 40 13.22 23.55 18.46
C TYR A 40 14.03 23.21 19.70
N VAL A 41 15.25 23.75 19.79
CA VAL A 41 16.08 23.64 21.00
C VAL A 41 15.35 24.24 22.21
N ASP A 42 14.66 25.36 22.03
CA ASP A 42 13.88 25.98 23.11
C ASP A 42 12.72 25.12 23.59
N LEU A 43 12.05 24.37 22.69
CA LEU A 43 10.94 23.47 23.05
C LEU A 43 11.39 22.28 23.88
N ILE A 44 12.58 21.74 23.61
CA ILE A 44 13.12 20.58 24.34
C ILE A 44 14.02 21.00 25.52
N ARG A 45 14.10 22.29 25.86
CA ARG A 45 15.07 22.80 26.85
C ARG A 45 15.01 22.08 28.19
N GLY A 46 13.82 21.65 28.62
CA GLY A 46 13.64 20.88 29.86
C GLY A 46 14.19 19.45 29.83
N LEU A 47 14.56 18.92 28.66
CA LEU A 47 15.26 17.65 28.49
C LEU A 47 16.79 17.81 28.39
N LEU A 48 17.27 19.05 28.22
CA LEU A 48 18.68 19.32 28.06
C LEU A 48 19.34 19.47 29.43
N THR A 49 20.48 18.83 29.60
CA THR A 49 21.32 18.86 30.80
C THR A 49 22.63 19.57 30.48
N ASP A 50 23.65 18.81 30.09
CA ASP A 50 25.05 19.17 29.93
C ASP A 50 25.53 19.00 28.48
N GLN A 51 24.62 18.73 27.54
CA GLN A 51 24.95 18.57 26.13
C GLN A 51 25.48 19.87 25.50
N GLU A 52 26.41 19.74 24.56
CA GLU A 52 26.81 20.85 23.70
C GLU A 52 25.69 21.19 22.71
N ILE A 53 25.25 22.44 22.68
CA ILE A 53 24.14 22.86 21.83
C ILE A 53 24.67 23.63 20.61
N VAL A 54 24.47 23.07 19.41
CA VAL A 54 24.74 23.76 18.15
C VAL A 54 23.44 24.32 17.58
N ARG A 55 23.34 25.65 17.61
CA ARG A 55 22.18 26.41 17.15
C ARG A 55 22.45 27.02 15.78
N THR A 56 21.52 26.85 14.85
CA THR A 56 21.62 27.46 13.50
C THR A 56 20.34 28.15 13.08
N GLY A 57 20.43 29.02 12.07
CA GLY A 57 19.30 29.75 11.49
C GLY A 57 18.40 28.88 10.60
N MET A 58 17.20 29.36 10.27
CA MET A 58 16.21 28.54 9.53
C MET A 58 16.69 28.09 8.13
N THR A 59 17.55 28.87 7.46
CA THR A 59 18.04 28.60 6.09
C THR A 59 19.35 27.81 6.03
N GLU A 60 19.82 27.26 7.15
CA GLU A 60 21.12 26.59 7.26
C GLU A 60 20.97 25.06 7.45
N GLU A 61 19.97 24.47 6.78
CA GLU A 61 19.69 23.02 6.86
C GLU A 61 20.90 22.18 6.44
N VAL A 62 21.55 22.53 5.32
CA VAL A 62 22.73 21.81 4.83
C VAL A 62 23.88 21.91 5.83
N SER A 63 24.13 23.11 6.37
CA SER A 63 25.18 23.31 7.37
C SER A 63 24.91 22.54 8.66
N ARG A 64 23.65 22.40 9.09
CA ARG A 64 23.27 21.52 10.21
C ARG A 64 23.64 20.08 9.95
N ALA A 65 23.26 19.55 8.79
CA ALA A 65 23.53 18.17 8.43
C ALA A 65 25.04 17.91 8.34
N GLN A 66 25.80 18.80 7.70
CA GLN A 66 27.26 18.72 7.62
C GLN A 66 27.93 18.75 8.99
N GLU A 67 27.50 19.66 9.87
CA GLU A 67 28.05 19.76 11.22
C GLU A 67 27.72 18.52 12.07
N ALA A 68 26.51 17.97 11.93
CA ALA A 68 26.13 16.75 12.61
C ALA A 68 27.03 15.58 12.22
N VAL A 69 27.21 15.36 10.90
CA VAL A 69 28.08 14.31 10.38
C VAL A 69 29.51 14.50 10.89
N ARG A 70 30.05 15.73 10.79
CA ARG A 70 31.41 16.05 11.27
C ARG A 70 31.62 15.75 12.77
N GLN A 71 30.62 15.99 13.61
CA GLN A 71 30.70 15.70 15.04
C GLN A 71 30.60 14.20 15.32
N ALA A 72 29.74 13.47 14.60
CA ALA A 72 29.64 12.02 14.71
C ALA A 72 30.91 11.31 14.24
N GLU A 73 31.56 11.80 13.18
CA GLU A 73 32.85 11.26 12.71
C GLU A 73 33.99 11.42 13.72
N LYS A 74 33.88 12.37 14.66
CA LYS A 74 34.81 12.51 15.78
C LYS A 74 34.55 11.51 16.92
N GLY A 75 33.60 10.59 16.76
CA GLY A 75 33.27 9.59 17.78
C GLY A 75 32.14 9.98 18.72
N ARG A 76 31.48 11.13 18.51
CA ARG A 76 30.45 11.65 19.43
C ARG A 76 29.05 11.10 19.11
N LYS A 77 28.19 11.05 20.12
CA LYS A 77 26.74 10.87 19.96
C LYS A 77 26.07 12.21 19.70
N VAL A 78 25.43 12.33 18.53
CA VAL A 78 24.88 13.59 18.02
C VAL A 78 23.39 13.44 17.77
N ALA A 79 22.58 14.23 18.49
CA ALA A 79 21.15 14.40 18.24
C ALA A 79 20.91 15.49 17.18
N VAL A 80 20.29 15.12 16.07
CA VAL A 80 19.76 16.05 15.06
C VAL A 80 18.25 16.13 15.23
N ILE A 81 17.76 17.20 15.85
CA ILE A 81 16.35 17.30 16.25
C ILE A 81 15.47 17.93 15.17
N SER A 82 14.28 17.36 14.98
CA SER A 82 13.22 17.83 14.08
C SER A 82 11.88 17.86 14.82
N SER A 83 11.11 18.94 14.63
CA SER A 83 9.73 18.99 15.10
C SER A 83 8.87 18.02 14.29
N GLY A 84 7.89 17.38 14.92
CA GLY A 84 7.08 16.35 14.28
C GLY A 84 7.89 15.07 14.10
N ASP A 85 7.87 14.53 12.88
CA ASP A 85 8.68 13.39 12.49
C ASP A 85 9.89 13.83 11.66
N ALA A 86 11.05 13.19 11.87
CA ALA A 86 12.28 13.57 11.17
C ALA A 86 12.28 13.21 9.66
N GLY A 87 11.46 12.25 9.24
CA GLY A 87 11.28 11.86 7.84
C GLY A 87 10.23 12.68 7.10
N VAL A 88 9.34 13.39 7.81
CA VAL A 88 8.27 14.20 7.19
C VAL A 88 8.70 15.67 7.11
N TYR A 89 9.27 16.06 5.97
CA TYR A 89 9.81 17.42 5.73
C TYR A 89 10.85 17.86 6.80
N GLY A 90 11.54 16.88 7.40
CA GLY A 90 12.53 17.07 8.45
C GLY A 90 13.97 16.80 7.99
N MET A 91 14.86 16.56 8.94
CA MET A 91 16.31 16.46 8.68
C MET A 91 16.78 15.10 8.16
N ALA A 92 15.97 14.03 8.24
CA ALA A 92 16.45 12.68 7.95
C ALA A 92 16.97 12.51 6.52
N GLY A 93 16.18 12.94 5.52
CA GLY A 93 16.58 12.87 4.11
C GLY A 93 17.87 13.63 3.84
N LEU A 94 17.97 14.87 4.32
CA LEU A 94 19.15 15.70 4.11
C LEU A 94 20.41 15.15 4.78
N VAL A 95 20.30 14.57 6.00
CA VAL A 95 21.44 13.93 6.66
C VAL A 95 21.94 12.74 5.83
N TYR A 96 21.03 11.91 5.29
CA TYR A 96 21.43 10.83 4.38
C TYR A 96 22.08 11.35 3.10
N GLU A 97 21.55 12.41 2.48
CA GLU A 97 22.16 13.01 1.28
C GLU A 97 23.59 13.50 1.55
N VAL A 98 23.83 14.14 2.70
CA VAL A 98 25.17 14.57 3.10
C VAL A 98 26.11 13.39 3.35
N LEU A 99 25.64 12.35 4.05
CA LEU A 99 26.40 11.13 4.29
C LEU A 99 26.80 10.45 2.97
N ILE A 100 25.85 10.30 2.03
CA ILE A 100 26.10 9.73 0.70
C ILE A 100 27.13 10.57 -0.06
N GLY A 101 26.98 11.90 -0.04
CA GLY A 101 27.93 12.81 -0.68
C GLY A 101 29.36 12.72 -0.12
N GLN A 102 29.53 12.23 1.11
CA GLN A 102 30.83 12.01 1.76
C GLN A 102 31.33 10.56 1.65
N GLY A 103 30.64 9.69 0.91
CA GLY A 103 31.05 8.29 0.72
C GLY A 103 30.78 7.38 1.93
N TRP A 104 29.79 7.74 2.77
CA TRP A 104 29.39 6.94 3.92
C TRP A 104 28.98 5.51 3.54
N ASN A 105 29.38 4.55 4.36
CA ASN A 105 29.00 3.15 4.26
C ASN A 105 28.40 2.70 5.60
N PRO A 106 27.16 2.17 5.64
CA PRO A 106 26.52 1.72 6.88
C PRO A 106 27.33 0.70 7.70
N ALA A 107 28.16 -0.13 7.05
CA ALA A 107 28.93 -1.18 7.73
C ALA A 107 30.18 -0.65 8.43
N THR A 108 30.78 0.43 7.92
CA THR A 108 32.08 0.91 8.37
C THR A 108 32.05 2.32 8.95
N GLY A 109 31.14 3.18 8.49
CA GLY A 109 30.97 4.56 8.89
C GLY A 109 30.27 4.77 10.23
N VAL A 110 29.79 6.00 10.45
CA VAL A 110 29.02 6.39 11.64
C VAL A 110 27.70 5.62 11.71
N GLU A 111 27.29 5.23 12.91
CA GLU A 111 25.97 4.62 13.12
C GLU A 111 24.89 5.69 12.93
N VAL A 112 23.79 5.35 12.26
CA VAL A 112 22.68 6.27 11.99
C VAL A 112 21.39 5.62 12.46
N GLU A 113 20.64 6.32 13.31
CA GLU A 113 19.34 5.89 13.81
C GLU A 113 18.33 7.01 13.60
N VAL A 114 17.23 6.71 12.89
CA VAL A 114 16.09 7.62 12.76
C VAL A 114 15.05 7.27 13.82
N ILE A 115 14.72 8.24 14.67
CA ILE A 115 13.78 8.07 15.77
C ILE A 115 12.47 8.76 15.42
N PRO A 116 11.35 8.01 15.35
CA PRO A 116 10.09 8.55 14.88
C PRO A 116 9.44 9.49 15.91
N GLY A 117 8.71 10.47 15.38
CA GLY A 117 7.93 11.42 16.16
C GLY A 117 6.50 11.58 15.64
N ILE A 118 5.61 12.12 16.47
CA ILE A 118 4.22 12.37 16.06
C ILE A 118 4.20 13.55 15.10
N SER A 119 3.96 13.30 13.82
CA SER A 119 3.93 14.34 12.78
C SER A 119 2.76 15.32 12.95
N ALA A 120 2.83 16.46 12.25
CA ALA A 120 1.85 17.54 12.42
C ALA A 120 0.44 17.11 12.00
N ILE A 121 0.31 16.26 10.97
CA ILE A 121 -0.98 15.70 10.52
C ILE A 121 -1.71 14.99 11.66
N ASN A 122 -1.02 14.12 12.40
CA ASN A 122 -1.62 13.36 13.50
C ASN A 122 -1.87 14.26 14.71
N SER A 123 -0.91 15.15 15.03
CA SER A 123 -1.04 16.09 16.15
C SER A 123 -2.19 17.08 15.96
N CYS A 124 -2.42 17.55 14.74
CA CYS A 124 -3.53 18.46 14.44
C CYS A 124 -4.85 17.71 14.33
N ALA A 125 -4.83 16.49 13.76
CA ALA A 125 -6.03 15.67 13.66
C ALA A 125 -6.63 15.34 15.03
N SER A 126 -5.81 15.00 16.04
CA SER A 126 -6.29 14.69 17.40
C SER A 126 -7.01 15.87 18.07
N LEU A 127 -6.63 17.12 17.75
CA LEU A 127 -7.29 18.32 18.23
C LEU A 127 -8.61 18.62 17.50
N LEU A 128 -8.71 18.19 16.23
CA LEU A 128 -9.87 18.42 15.37
C LEU A 128 -10.95 17.33 15.49
N GLY A 129 -10.60 16.09 15.86
CA GLY A 129 -11.51 14.95 15.91
C GLY A 129 -10.90 13.73 15.21
N ALA A 130 -11.51 13.31 14.10
CA ALA A 130 -11.03 12.19 13.27
C ALA A 130 -10.99 12.56 11.76
N PRO A 131 -10.32 13.66 11.37
CA PRO A 131 -10.33 14.12 9.97
C PRO A 131 -9.50 13.24 9.01
N VAL A 132 -8.58 12.41 9.52
CA VAL A 132 -7.64 11.60 8.71
C VAL A 132 -7.88 10.09 8.84
N MET A 133 -9.12 9.70 9.15
CA MET A 133 -9.49 8.28 9.33
C MET A 133 -9.58 7.50 8.00
N HIS A 134 -9.78 8.22 6.88
CA HIS A 134 -9.71 7.66 5.53
C HIS A 134 -8.40 8.07 4.84
N ASP A 135 -8.21 7.61 3.61
CA ASP A 135 -7.04 7.90 2.79
C ASP A 135 -6.71 9.39 2.78
N ALA A 136 -5.46 9.70 3.13
CA ALA A 136 -4.98 11.06 3.31
C ALA A 136 -3.61 11.27 2.66
N CYS A 137 -3.36 12.48 2.16
CA CYS A 137 -2.08 12.91 1.64
C CYS A 137 -1.50 14.07 2.47
N THR A 138 -0.18 14.08 2.65
CA THR A 138 0.54 15.25 3.14
C THR A 138 1.21 15.97 1.98
N ILE A 139 1.00 17.28 1.85
CA ILE A 139 1.61 18.08 0.78
C ILE A 139 2.23 19.33 1.40
N SER A 140 3.52 19.56 1.17
CA SER A 140 4.17 20.84 1.50
C SER A 140 3.89 21.87 0.41
N LEU A 141 3.51 23.08 0.80
CA LEU A 141 3.38 24.22 -0.11
C LEU A 141 4.69 25.03 -0.23
N SER A 142 5.81 24.45 0.20
CA SER A 142 7.14 25.05 0.06
C SER A 142 7.69 24.82 -1.35
N ASP A 143 7.79 25.89 -2.13
CA ASP A 143 8.40 25.89 -3.47
C ASP A 143 9.89 26.26 -3.47
N HIS A 144 10.53 26.27 -2.30
CA HIS A 144 11.96 26.59 -2.19
C HIS A 144 12.88 25.60 -2.91
N LEU A 145 12.52 24.30 -2.87
CA LEU A 145 13.30 23.21 -3.47
C LEU A 145 12.46 22.38 -4.46
N THR A 146 11.18 22.73 -4.66
CA THR A 146 10.26 21.99 -5.52
C THR A 146 9.51 22.99 -6.41
N PRO A 147 9.57 22.85 -7.75
CA PRO A 147 8.82 23.71 -8.65
C PRO A 147 7.33 23.74 -8.31
N TRP A 148 6.72 24.92 -8.37
CA TRP A 148 5.31 25.11 -8.02
C TRP A 148 4.38 24.22 -8.87
N GLU A 149 4.69 24.04 -10.15
CA GLU A 149 3.91 23.23 -11.08
C GLU A 149 3.80 21.77 -10.61
N MET A 150 4.85 21.24 -10.00
CA MET A 150 4.84 19.89 -9.41
C MET A 150 3.97 19.85 -8.15
N ILE A 151 4.02 20.87 -7.31
CA ILE A 151 3.17 20.98 -6.11
C ILE A 151 1.70 21.08 -6.52
N ALA A 152 1.37 21.94 -7.49
CA ALA A 152 0.03 22.11 -8.03
C ALA A 152 -0.51 20.78 -8.60
N ARG A 153 0.30 20.04 -9.37
CA ARG A 153 -0.07 18.70 -9.86
C ARG A 153 -0.38 17.72 -8.71
N ARG A 154 0.40 17.72 -7.64
CA ARG A 154 0.14 16.86 -6.45
C ARG A 154 -1.16 17.24 -5.75
N VAL A 155 -1.41 18.54 -5.58
CA VAL A 155 -2.68 19.04 -5.00
C VAL A 155 -3.86 18.63 -5.87
N GLU A 156 -3.76 18.82 -7.19
CA GLU A 156 -4.82 18.46 -8.14
C GLU A 156 -5.11 16.96 -8.13
N ALA A 157 -4.06 16.12 -8.13
CA ALA A 157 -4.22 14.66 -8.05
C ALA A 157 -4.86 14.21 -6.73
N ALA A 158 -4.45 14.78 -5.59
CA ALA A 158 -5.06 14.47 -4.29
C ALA A 158 -6.53 14.91 -4.24
N ALA A 159 -6.84 16.09 -4.81
CA ALA A 159 -8.21 16.58 -4.89
C ALA A 159 -9.07 15.72 -5.84
N SER A 160 -8.58 15.36 -7.02
CA SER A 160 -9.34 14.55 -7.98
C SER A 160 -9.60 13.14 -7.48
N ALA A 161 -8.69 12.56 -6.70
CA ALA A 161 -8.80 11.19 -6.17
C ALA A 161 -9.50 11.10 -4.79
N ASP A 162 -10.25 12.12 -4.40
CA ASP A 162 -11.00 12.18 -3.13
C ASP A 162 -10.21 12.01 -1.81
N PHE A 163 -8.92 12.37 -1.80
CA PHE A 163 -8.11 12.29 -0.57
C PHE A 163 -8.45 13.42 0.41
N VAL A 164 -8.30 13.14 1.70
CA VAL A 164 -8.10 14.17 2.73
C VAL A 164 -6.70 14.78 2.53
N ILE A 165 -6.58 16.11 2.60
CA ILE A 165 -5.32 16.81 2.30
C ILE A 165 -4.81 17.55 3.53
N ALA A 166 -3.65 17.14 4.05
CA ALA A 166 -2.92 17.85 5.10
C ALA A 166 -1.81 18.71 4.50
N LEU A 167 -1.97 20.03 4.53
CA LEU A 167 -1.01 20.98 3.98
C LEU A 167 0.03 21.39 5.04
N TYR A 168 1.29 21.20 4.68
CA TYR A 168 2.46 21.64 5.43
C TYR A 168 3.02 22.92 4.83
N ASN A 169 3.66 23.71 5.70
CA ASN A 169 4.28 24.98 5.32
C ASN A 169 3.35 25.89 4.48
N PRO A 170 2.07 26.05 4.86
CA PRO A 170 1.03 26.56 3.96
C PRO A 170 1.24 28.01 3.56
N ARG A 171 1.86 28.81 4.43
CA ARG A 171 2.13 30.23 4.20
C ARG A 171 3.38 30.70 4.94
N SER A 172 4.08 31.69 4.39
CA SER A 172 5.12 32.46 5.09
C SER A 172 5.07 33.93 4.68
N GLY A 173 5.93 34.77 5.24
CA GLY A 173 6.01 36.18 4.83
C GLY A 173 6.31 36.39 3.34
N ARG A 174 7.00 35.43 2.69
CA ARG A 174 7.29 35.45 1.24
C ARG A 174 6.33 34.60 0.41
N ARG A 175 5.84 33.48 0.97
CA ARG A 175 4.91 32.55 0.30
C ARG A 175 3.49 32.83 0.72
N THR A 176 2.79 33.68 -0.04
CA THR A 176 1.42 34.11 0.26
C THR A 176 0.40 33.62 -0.76
N ARG A 177 0.85 33.24 -1.97
CA ARG A 177 -0.02 32.90 -3.10
C ARG A 177 -0.35 31.40 -3.17
N GLN A 178 0.55 30.55 -2.70
CA GLN A 178 0.47 29.09 -2.81
C GLN A 178 -0.82 28.56 -2.20
N ILE A 179 -1.16 28.96 -0.97
CA ILE A 179 -2.40 28.55 -0.30
C ILE A 179 -3.67 29.00 -1.06
N VAL A 180 -3.63 30.16 -1.71
CA VAL A 180 -4.76 30.68 -2.51
C VAL A 180 -4.95 29.86 -3.78
N GLU A 181 -3.86 29.53 -4.48
CA GLU A 181 -3.94 28.69 -5.67
C GLU A 181 -4.30 27.24 -5.32
N THR A 182 -3.81 26.72 -4.19
CA THR A 182 -4.23 25.41 -3.66
C THR A 182 -5.74 25.38 -3.40
N GLN A 183 -6.30 26.39 -2.71
CA GLN A 183 -7.75 26.49 -2.50
C GLN A 183 -8.51 26.46 -3.84
N ARG A 184 -8.07 27.25 -4.83
CA ARG A 184 -8.67 27.28 -6.17
C ARG A 184 -8.63 25.94 -6.88
N ILE A 185 -7.53 25.20 -6.79
CA ILE A 185 -7.40 23.87 -7.39
C ILE A 185 -8.38 22.91 -6.71
N VAL A 186 -8.43 22.89 -5.37
CA VAL A 186 -9.30 21.95 -4.64
C VAL A 186 -10.79 22.28 -4.87
N LEU A 187 -11.15 23.56 -4.98
CA LEU A 187 -12.52 24.01 -5.30
C LEU A 187 -13.03 23.52 -6.67
N LYS A 188 -12.16 23.06 -7.58
CA LYS A 188 -12.60 22.41 -8.82
C LYS A 188 -13.24 21.02 -8.57
N TYR A 189 -12.91 20.37 -7.45
CA TYR A 189 -13.27 18.98 -7.15
C TYR A 189 -14.07 18.80 -5.84
N ARG A 190 -14.24 19.87 -5.06
CA ARG A 190 -14.88 19.86 -3.74
C ARG A 190 -15.85 21.00 -3.57
N SER A 191 -16.86 20.77 -2.74
CA SER A 191 -17.79 21.82 -2.32
C SER A 191 -17.04 22.92 -1.54
N PRO A 192 -17.40 24.20 -1.71
CA PRO A 192 -16.96 25.26 -0.82
C PRO A 192 -17.26 24.97 0.66
N ASP A 193 -18.30 24.19 0.95
CA ASP A 193 -18.70 23.83 2.32
C ASP A 193 -17.87 22.68 2.91
N THR A 194 -16.94 22.09 2.15
CA THR A 194 -16.08 21.00 2.65
C THR A 194 -15.35 21.44 3.92
N PRO A 195 -15.42 20.68 5.03
CA PRO A 195 -14.79 21.08 6.29
C PRO A 195 -13.28 21.23 6.17
N VAL A 196 -12.75 22.29 6.78
CA VAL A 196 -11.32 22.58 6.89
C VAL A 196 -10.95 22.83 8.34
N GLY A 197 -9.92 22.16 8.83
CA GLY A 197 -9.30 22.42 10.12
C GLY A 197 -8.02 23.23 9.97
N LEU A 198 -7.91 24.36 10.65
CA LEU A 198 -6.68 25.14 10.76
C LEU A 198 -6.16 25.00 12.19
N VAL A 199 -5.00 24.37 12.35
CA VAL A 199 -4.39 24.18 13.66
C VAL A 199 -3.04 24.87 13.68
N LYS A 200 -2.92 25.90 14.51
CA LYS A 200 -1.71 26.68 14.71
C LYS A 200 -1.05 26.26 16.00
N SER A 201 0.25 25.96 15.97
CA SER A 201 1.06 25.63 17.14
C SER A 201 0.46 24.52 18.04
N ALA A 202 0.00 23.41 17.44
CA ALA A 202 -0.56 22.26 18.16
C ALA A 202 0.32 21.86 19.35
N TYR A 203 -0.31 21.70 20.52
CA TYR A 203 0.29 21.34 21.80
C TYR A 203 1.40 22.30 22.28
N ARG A 204 1.28 23.60 21.98
CA ARG A 204 2.19 24.66 22.45
C ARG A 204 1.39 25.85 22.98
N ASP A 205 2.05 26.79 23.67
CA ASP A 205 1.41 27.94 24.35
C ASP A 205 0.49 28.82 23.48
N ARG A 206 0.68 28.81 22.15
CA ARG A 206 -0.14 29.59 21.19
C ARG A 206 -1.00 28.69 20.31
N GLU A 207 -1.45 27.56 20.87
CA GLU A 207 -2.37 26.66 20.20
C GLU A 207 -3.66 27.41 19.82
N GLN A 208 -4.03 27.29 18.54
CA GLN A 208 -5.31 27.79 18.06
C GLN A 208 -5.88 26.76 17.10
N VAL A 209 -7.11 26.34 17.37
CA VAL A 209 -7.86 25.39 16.56
C VAL A 209 -9.06 26.10 15.97
N ILE A 210 -9.14 26.15 14.65
CA ILE A 210 -10.25 26.75 13.91
C ILE A 210 -10.86 25.66 13.02
N VAL A 211 -12.16 25.49 13.10
CA VAL A 211 -12.95 24.71 12.15
C VAL A 211 -13.68 25.70 11.25
N THR A 212 -13.48 25.57 9.96
CA THR A 212 -14.01 26.46 8.90
C THR A 212 -14.34 25.61 7.67
N THR A 213 -14.59 26.25 6.54
CA THR A 213 -14.93 25.61 5.26
C THR A 213 -13.85 25.87 4.21
N LEU A 214 -13.87 25.10 3.13
CA LEU A 214 -12.96 25.28 2.00
C LEU A 214 -13.13 26.66 1.36
N GLY A 215 -14.35 27.20 1.31
CA GLY A 215 -14.63 28.55 0.81
C GLY A 215 -14.08 29.65 1.70
N GLU A 216 -14.17 29.48 3.03
CA GLU A 216 -13.87 30.53 4.01
C GLU A 216 -12.47 30.41 4.64
N MET A 217 -11.71 29.33 4.36
CA MET A 217 -10.42 29.09 5.03
C MET A 217 -9.40 30.22 4.92
N LEU A 218 -9.46 31.04 3.85
CA LEU A 218 -8.56 32.16 3.62
C LEU A 218 -8.92 33.43 4.42
N GLU A 219 -10.09 33.47 5.06
CA GLU A 219 -10.51 34.57 5.94
C GLU A 219 -9.82 34.50 7.32
N HIS A 220 -9.14 33.39 7.60
CA HIS A 220 -8.43 33.15 8.85
C HIS A 220 -6.91 33.32 8.70
N ASP A 221 -6.24 33.56 9.84
CA ASP A 221 -4.78 33.64 9.89
C ASP A 221 -4.13 32.26 9.67
N ILE A 222 -3.54 32.07 8.49
CA ILE A 222 -2.74 30.91 8.14
C ILE A 222 -1.28 31.35 8.09
N GLY A 223 -0.45 30.82 9.00
CA GLY A 223 0.98 31.14 9.08
C GLY A 223 1.87 29.91 8.91
N MET A 224 3.18 30.10 9.13
CA MET A 224 4.17 29.03 9.01
C MET A 224 4.05 27.94 10.08
N LEU A 225 3.37 28.23 11.19
CA LEU A 225 3.11 27.29 12.30
C LEU A 225 1.70 26.68 12.22
N THR A 226 0.99 26.91 11.11
CA THR A 226 -0.34 26.36 10.87
C THR A 226 -0.24 25.11 10.00
N THR A 227 -0.93 24.05 10.38
CA THR A 227 -1.27 22.93 9.50
C THR A 227 -2.72 23.06 9.10
N VAL A 228 -3.00 22.90 7.81
CA VAL A 228 -4.35 22.93 7.25
C VAL A 228 -4.76 21.50 6.92
N ILE A 229 -5.89 21.03 7.41
CA ILE A 229 -6.47 19.74 7.03
C ILE A 229 -7.77 20.00 6.29
N ILE A 230 -7.79 19.69 4.99
CA ILE A 230 -8.96 19.79 4.12
C ILE A 230 -9.61 18.41 4.06
N GLY A 231 -10.89 18.33 4.44
CA GLY A 231 -11.67 17.11 4.34
C GLY A 231 -11.85 16.63 2.90
N ASN A 232 -12.23 15.36 2.76
CA ASN A 232 -12.73 14.83 1.49
C ASN A 232 -14.24 15.06 1.32
N SER A 233 -14.83 14.52 0.25
CA SER A 233 -16.26 14.66 -0.05
C SER A 233 -17.20 14.18 1.08
N ALA A 234 -16.76 13.20 1.88
CA ALA A 234 -17.52 12.59 2.96
C ALA A 234 -17.32 13.24 4.32
N THR A 235 -16.40 14.19 4.42
CA THR A 235 -16.02 14.79 5.70
C THR A 235 -17.12 15.73 6.17
N PHE A 236 -17.50 15.64 7.45
CA PHE A 236 -18.51 16.52 8.05
C PHE A 236 -18.05 17.02 9.42
N VAL A 237 -18.77 18.03 9.93
CA VAL A 237 -18.56 18.57 11.28
C VAL A 237 -19.70 18.16 12.20
N TYR A 238 -19.38 17.64 13.38
CA TYR A 238 -20.37 17.33 14.42
C TYR A 238 -19.89 17.86 15.76
N HIS A 239 -20.66 18.77 16.36
CA HIS A 239 -20.29 19.49 17.59
C HIS A 239 -18.85 20.04 17.58
N GLY A 240 -18.46 20.67 16.48
CA GLY A 240 -17.12 21.24 16.30
C GLY A 240 -16.00 20.21 16.08
N LYS A 241 -16.33 18.93 15.91
CA LYS A 241 -15.38 17.88 15.53
C LYS A 241 -15.45 17.59 14.04
N ILE A 242 -14.31 17.58 13.38
CA ILE A 242 -14.19 17.16 11.98
C ILE A 242 -14.07 15.64 11.95
N ILE A 243 -14.96 14.99 11.20
CA ILE A 243 -15.06 13.53 11.13
C ILE A 243 -15.07 13.12 9.66
N THR A 244 -14.12 12.26 9.29
CA THR A 244 -14.09 11.60 7.99
C THR A 244 -14.52 10.16 8.20
N PRO A 245 -15.68 9.71 7.69
CA PRO A 245 -16.14 8.33 7.85
C PRO A 245 -15.14 7.31 7.30
N ARG A 246 -15.00 6.17 8.00
CA ARG A 246 -14.22 5.03 7.49
C ARG A 246 -15.00 4.20 6.46
N GLY A 247 -16.31 4.40 6.38
CA GLY A 247 -17.22 3.59 5.58
C GLY A 247 -17.96 2.50 6.36
N TYR A 248 -17.85 2.44 7.69
CA TYR A 248 -18.55 1.43 8.52
C TYR A 248 -20.05 1.36 8.25
N GLN A 249 -20.71 2.50 8.06
CA GLN A 249 -22.16 2.55 7.82
C GLN A 249 -22.61 1.88 6.52
N ARG A 250 -21.69 1.56 5.60
CA ARG A 250 -22.01 0.71 4.44
C ARG A 250 -22.41 -0.71 4.84
N LYS A 251 -22.08 -1.13 6.07
CA LYS A 251 -22.18 -2.51 6.56
C LYS A 251 -22.79 -2.63 7.96
N TYR A 252 -22.70 -1.57 8.76
CA TYR A 252 -23.09 -1.56 10.17
C TYR A 252 -24.13 -0.47 10.46
N THR A 253 -25.06 -0.78 11.34
CA THR A 253 -25.99 0.18 11.93
C THR A 253 -25.41 0.65 13.26
N LEU A 254 -24.83 1.84 13.31
CA LEU A 254 -24.00 2.29 14.44
C LEU A 254 -24.79 2.50 15.75
N ASP A 255 -26.10 2.71 15.65
CA ASP A 255 -27.02 2.93 16.78
C ASP A 255 -27.72 1.63 17.26
N SER A 256 -27.38 0.47 16.68
CA SER A 256 -27.94 -0.83 17.07
C SER A 256 -26.90 -1.78 17.66
N ILE A 257 -27.27 -2.46 18.74
CA ILE A 257 -26.45 -3.55 19.31
C ILE A 257 -26.55 -4.79 18.41
N GLU A 258 -27.74 -5.06 17.87
CA GLU A 258 -27.97 -6.15 16.91
C GLU A 258 -27.70 -5.67 15.49
N GLN A 259 -26.72 -6.28 14.85
CA GLN A 259 -26.34 -5.93 13.48
C GLN A 259 -27.11 -6.79 12.48
N PRO A 260 -27.54 -6.22 11.35
CA PRO A 260 -28.37 -6.93 10.36
C PRO A 260 -27.67 -8.16 9.78
N LEU A 261 -26.33 -8.12 9.70
CA LEU A 261 -25.49 -9.23 9.25
C LEU A 261 -24.74 -9.87 10.42
N LYS A 262 -24.84 -11.20 10.54
CA LYS A 262 -24.01 -11.97 11.48
C LYS A 262 -22.53 -11.87 11.07
N PRO A 263 -21.57 -12.09 11.99
CA PRO A 263 -20.14 -11.93 11.69
C PRO A 263 -19.62 -12.68 10.46
N HIS A 264 -20.15 -13.87 10.16
CA HIS A 264 -19.76 -14.67 9.00
C HIS A 264 -20.44 -14.22 7.69
N GLU A 265 -21.52 -13.45 7.75
CA GLU A 265 -22.27 -12.95 6.58
C GLU A 265 -21.73 -11.62 6.08
N ARG A 266 -21.07 -10.90 6.99
CA ARG A 266 -20.41 -9.63 6.74
C ARG A 266 -19.37 -9.70 5.63
N LEU A 267 -18.60 -10.78 5.54
CA LEU A 267 -17.49 -10.90 4.58
C LEU A 267 -17.93 -11.57 3.26
N ARG A 268 -19.24 -11.73 3.04
CA ARG A 268 -19.74 -12.26 1.78
C ARG A 268 -19.70 -11.17 0.71
N PRO A 269 -19.46 -11.51 -0.57
CA PRO A 269 -19.41 -10.54 -1.66
C PRO A 269 -20.63 -9.62 -1.76
N GLU A 270 -21.82 -10.13 -1.47
CA GLU A 270 -23.07 -9.35 -1.54
C GLU A 270 -23.15 -8.25 -0.47
N ALA A 271 -22.39 -8.41 0.62
CA ALA A 271 -22.28 -7.44 1.70
C ALA A 271 -21.15 -6.41 1.48
N GLU A 272 -20.32 -6.62 0.44
CA GLU A 272 -19.21 -5.73 0.08
C GLU A 272 -19.18 -5.48 -1.44
N PRO A 273 -20.28 -5.04 -2.08
CA PRO A 273 -20.39 -4.91 -3.55
C PRO A 273 -19.38 -3.95 -4.18
N TRP A 274 -18.79 -3.07 -3.37
CA TRP A 274 -17.71 -2.15 -3.76
C TRP A 274 -16.31 -2.80 -3.72
N SER A 275 -16.20 -4.04 -3.24
CA SER A 275 -14.93 -4.75 -3.19
C SER A 275 -14.59 -5.30 -4.56
N LEU A 276 -13.29 -5.39 -4.87
CA LEU A 276 -12.83 -5.97 -6.13
C LEU A 276 -13.20 -7.46 -6.30
N HIS A 277 -13.65 -8.13 -5.23
CA HIS A 277 -14.02 -9.55 -5.26
C HIS A 277 -15.52 -9.79 -5.47
N SER A 278 -16.36 -8.76 -5.42
CA SER A 278 -17.83 -8.87 -5.51
C SER A 278 -18.42 -8.57 -6.89
N SER A 279 -17.62 -8.06 -7.82
CA SER A 279 -17.99 -7.98 -9.22
C SER A 279 -17.79 -9.36 -9.87
N GLU A 280 -18.89 -10.08 -10.18
CA GLU A 280 -18.86 -11.35 -10.93
C GLU A 280 -18.30 -11.17 -12.35
N GLU A 281 -18.31 -9.95 -12.86
CA GLU A 281 -17.51 -9.45 -13.98
C GLU A 281 -16.29 -8.71 -13.40
N ALA A 282 -15.28 -9.45 -12.94
CA ALA A 282 -13.94 -8.88 -12.87
C ALA A 282 -13.43 -8.80 -14.31
N GLU A 283 -13.99 -7.88 -15.10
CA GLU A 283 -13.26 -7.34 -16.24
C GLU A 283 -11.92 -6.86 -15.67
N ASP A 284 -10.81 -7.33 -16.24
CA ASP A 284 -9.51 -6.71 -15.99
C ASP A 284 -9.77 -5.20 -16.14
N TRP A 285 -9.46 -4.40 -15.11
CA TRP A 285 -9.73 -2.97 -15.14
C TRP A 285 -8.94 -2.36 -16.32
N GLU A 286 -9.56 -2.33 -17.50
CA GLU A 286 -8.99 -1.89 -18.78
C GLU A 286 -8.96 -0.36 -18.86
N GLY A 287 -8.82 0.34 -17.73
CA GLY A 287 -8.59 1.78 -17.71
C GLY A 287 -9.42 2.60 -18.68
N GLU A 288 -10.67 2.24 -18.94
CA GLU A 288 -11.59 3.19 -19.54
C GLU A 288 -11.59 4.40 -18.62
N GLU A 289 -11.57 5.59 -19.23
CA GLU A 289 -11.60 6.85 -18.49
C GLU A 289 -12.62 6.71 -17.36
N LEU A 290 -12.21 7.02 -16.12
CA LEU A 290 -13.14 7.41 -15.05
C LEU A 290 -13.84 8.71 -15.47
N ALA A 291 -14.47 8.73 -16.64
CA ALA A 291 -15.28 9.79 -17.17
C ALA A 291 -16.69 9.59 -16.63
N ASP A 292 -17.15 10.57 -15.86
CA ASP A 292 -18.51 10.71 -15.34
C ASP A 292 -19.03 9.61 -14.39
N THR A 293 -18.14 8.85 -13.71
CA THR A 293 -18.55 8.30 -12.41
C THR A 293 -18.55 9.44 -11.41
N ASP A 294 -19.74 9.90 -11.05
CA ASP A 294 -19.92 10.87 -9.98
C ASP A 294 -19.43 10.24 -8.67
N LEU A 295 -18.14 10.40 -8.35
CA LEU A 295 -17.54 9.89 -7.12
C LEU A 295 -18.24 10.49 -5.89
N ALA A 296 -18.88 11.67 -6.05
CA ALA A 296 -19.74 12.26 -5.03
C ALA A 296 -21.06 11.48 -4.81
N ALA A 297 -21.46 10.63 -5.76
CA ALA A 297 -22.64 9.77 -5.66
C ALA A 297 -22.34 8.40 -5.02
N ILE A 298 -21.06 8.03 -4.77
CA ILE A 298 -20.73 6.84 -3.98
C ILE A 298 -20.99 7.19 -2.51
N PRO A 299 -22.08 6.69 -1.88
CA PRO A 299 -22.42 7.13 -0.54
C PRO A 299 -21.35 6.62 0.42
N TYR A 300 -20.56 7.52 0.97
CA TYR A 300 -19.94 7.26 2.26
C TYR A 300 -21.09 7.25 3.25
N GLY A 301 -21.52 6.06 3.65
CA GLY A 301 -22.64 5.86 4.58
C GLY A 301 -22.54 6.87 5.73
N GLY A 302 -23.51 7.76 5.73
CA GLY A 302 -23.54 8.97 6.54
C GLY A 302 -24.46 9.95 5.84
N THR A 303 -25.76 9.89 6.11
CA THR A 303 -26.62 11.03 5.79
C THR A 303 -25.99 12.23 6.50
N PRO A 304 -25.58 13.29 5.79
CA PRO A 304 -25.13 14.50 6.46
C PRO A 304 -26.30 14.97 7.30
N VAL A 305 -26.18 14.88 8.62
CA VAL A 305 -27.09 15.60 9.49
C VAL A 305 -26.69 17.05 9.34
N SER A 306 -27.32 17.73 8.38
CA SER A 306 -27.25 19.17 8.24
C SER A 306 -27.88 19.76 9.49
N VAL A 307 -27.03 20.14 10.45
CA VAL A 307 -27.46 21.01 11.54
C VAL A 307 -27.33 22.44 11.02
N PRO A 308 -28.42 23.20 10.94
CA PRO A 308 -28.38 24.57 10.44
C PRO A 308 -27.58 25.44 11.40
N VAL A 309 -26.50 26.05 10.90
CA VAL A 309 -25.95 27.25 11.52
C VAL A 309 -26.98 28.35 11.30
N THR A 310 -27.60 28.78 12.39
CA THR A 310 -28.67 29.79 12.36
C THR A 310 -28.17 31.13 11.85
N ALA A 311 -28.72 31.58 10.71
CA ALA A 311 -28.89 32.99 10.41
C ALA A 311 -30.22 33.22 9.66
N LYS A 312 -31.04 34.11 10.20
CA LYS A 312 -32.43 34.41 9.80
C LYS A 312 -32.56 34.95 8.37
N ARG A 313 -33.45 34.36 7.56
CA ARG A 313 -34.62 34.98 6.87
C ARG A 313 -35.23 33.98 5.88
N SER A 314 -36.48 33.59 6.10
CA SER A 314 -37.23 32.69 5.23
C SER A 314 -37.63 33.39 3.91
N VAL A 315 -37.24 32.82 2.77
CA VAL A 315 -37.79 33.18 1.46
C VAL A 315 -38.51 31.95 0.90
N ASP A 316 -39.74 32.14 0.43
CA ASP A 316 -40.61 31.08 -0.12
C ASP A 316 -39.99 30.47 -1.39
N PRO A 317 -39.63 29.17 -1.38
CA PRO A 317 -39.03 28.48 -2.53
C PRO A 317 -39.91 28.53 -3.78
N ALA A 318 -41.24 28.58 -3.62
CA ALA A 318 -42.17 28.65 -4.74
C ALA A 318 -42.19 30.03 -5.42
N ALA A 319 -41.78 31.09 -4.71
CA ALA A 319 -41.64 32.43 -5.28
C ALA A 319 -40.33 32.55 -6.08
N LEU A 320 -39.22 32.02 -5.56
CA LEU A 320 -37.92 31.96 -6.24
C LEU A 320 -37.99 31.12 -7.52
N ALA A 321 -38.66 29.97 -7.50
CA ALA A 321 -38.84 29.14 -8.69
C ALA A 321 -39.65 29.84 -9.79
N ARG A 322 -40.71 30.58 -9.43
CA ARG A 322 -41.52 31.36 -10.39
C ARG A 322 -40.76 32.55 -10.95
N GLN A 323 -39.93 33.19 -10.14
CA GLN A 323 -39.08 34.31 -10.58
C GLN A 323 -37.98 33.84 -11.53
N ALA A 324 -37.36 32.69 -11.25
CA ALA A 324 -36.37 32.06 -12.13
C ALA A 324 -36.98 31.62 -13.47
N LEU A 325 -38.19 31.05 -13.46
CA LEU A 325 -38.89 30.65 -14.69
C LEU A 325 -39.27 31.88 -15.55
N GLY A 326 -39.72 32.97 -14.91
CA GLY A 326 -40.01 34.22 -15.60
C GLY A 326 -38.77 34.86 -16.22
N ALA A 327 -37.62 34.80 -15.53
CA ALA A 327 -36.34 35.29 -16.05
C ALA A 327 -35.84 34.46 -17.25
N LEU A 328 -36.01 33.15 -17.22
CA LEU A 328 -35.60 32.24 -18.31
C LEU A 328 -36.49 32.39 -19.56
N GLN A 329 -37.79 32.67 -19.38
CA GLN A 329 -38.71 32.98 -20.48
C GLN A 329 -38.44 34.37 -21.08
N ALA A 330 -38.15 35.38 -20.24
CA ALA A 330 -37.76 36.71 -20.70
C ALA A 330 -36.42 36.72 -21.44
N ALA A 331 -35.53 35.77 -21.12
CA ALA A 331 -34.26 35.55 -21.82
C ALA A 331 -34.38 34.71 -23.11
N GLY A 332 -35.59 34.26 -23.49
CA GLY A 332 -35.82 33.49 -24.71
C GLY A 332 -35.20 32.08 -24.71
N LEU A 333 -34.78 31.58 -23.55
CA LEU A 333 -34.04 30.32 -23.40
C LEU A 333 -34.95 29.08 -23.31
N VAL A 334 -36.26 29.25 -23.45
CA VAL A 334 -37.24 28.16 -23.50
C VAL A 334 -38.07 28.30 -24.77
N SER A 335 -37.56 27.76 -25.89
CA SER A 335 -38.36 27.50 -27.08
C SER A 335 -38.42 25.98 -27.30
N GLY A 336 -39.62 25.41 -27.21
CA GLY A 336 -39.84 23.99 -27.48
C GLY A 336 -39.46 23.62 -28.92
N GLY A 337 -38.48 22.73 -29.09
CA GLY A 337 -38.06 22.20 -30.38
C GLY A 337 -36.98 21.12 -30.24
N ARG A 338 -37.10 20.04 -31.03
CA ARG A 338 -36.23 18.85 -31.03
C ARG A 338 -34.75 19.18 -31.29
N LEU A 339 -33.86 18.48 -30.56
CA LEU A 339 -32.41 18.52 -30.73
C LEU A 339 -31.96 17.91 -32.07
N PRO A 340 -30.99 18.52 -32.79
CA PRO A 340 -30.40 17.93 -33.99
C PRO A 340 -29.27 16.93 -33.64
N LYS A 341 -29.09 15.93 -34.51
CA LYS A 341 -28.00 14.93 -34.47
C LYS A 341 -26.65 15.59 -34.74
N ALA A 342 -25.65 15.28 -33.90
CA ALA A 342 -24.26 15.66 -34.12
C ALA A 342 -23.58 14.77 -35.16
N GLU A 343 -22.85 15.38 -36.10
CA GLU A 343 -21.93 14.69 -37.02
C GLU A 343 -20.50 14.63 -36.44
N PRO A 344 -19.66 13.69 -36.93
CA PRO A 344 -18.44 13.28 -36.25
C PRO A 344 -17.21 14.05 -36.73
N GLY A 345 -16.38 14.51 -35.81
CA GLY A 345 -15.02 14.93 -36.12
C GLY A 345 -14.33 15.68 -34.98
N ILE A 346 -13.35 15.04 -34.35
CA ILE A 346 -11.91 15.38 -34.36
C ILE A 346 -11.22 14.34 -33.46
N GLY A 347 -10.08 13.80 -33.93
CA GLY A 347 -9.53 12.50 -33.57
C GLY A 347 -9.21 12.28 -32.09
N ALA A 348 -9.57 11.08 -31.62
CA ALA A 348 -9.16 10.53 -30.34
C ALA A 348 -7.64 10.38 -30.30
N VAL A 349 -6.98 11.18 -29.46
CA VAL A 349 -5.60 10.94 -29.04
C VAL A 349 -5.66 9.82 -28.01
N ARG A 350 -5.43 8.58 -28.44
CA ARG A 350 -5.25 7.42 -27.54
C ARG A 350 -4.00 7.66 -26.69
N ALA A 351 -4.18 8.08 -25.44
CA ALA A 351 -3.12 8.01 -24.44
C ALA A 351 -2.96 6.54 -24.01
N LYS A 352 -1.77 5.98 -24.22
CA LYS A 352 -1.47 4.57 -23.95
C LYS A 352 -1.24 4.36 -22.45
N GLN A 353 -1.82 3.28 -21.94
CA GLN A 353 -1.83 2.97 -20.51
C GLN A 353 -0.66 2.04 -20.16
N ILE A 354 0.20 2.46 -19.23
CA ILE A 354 1.38 1.69 -18.79
C ILE A 354 1.03 1.00 -17.46
N ALA A 355 0.92 -0.33 -17.44
CA ALA A 355 0.62 -1.13 -16.24
C ALA A 355 1.85 -1.95 -15.79
N ILE A 356 1.95 -2.30 -14.50
CA ILE A 356 2.96 -3.25 -14.02
C ILE A 356 2.44 -4.67 -14.30
N PHE A 357 3.07 -5.34 -15.25
CA PHE A 357 2.84 -6.75 -15.56
C PHE A 357 3.73 -7.61 -14.68
N GLU A 358 3.13 -8.56 -13.96
CA GLU A 358 3.86 -9.57 -13.19
C GLU A 358 3.61 -10.98 -13.75
N ALA A 359 4.69 -11.71 -14.02
CA ALA A 359 4.59 -13.10 -14.46
C ALA A 359 5.76 -13.93 -13.97
N GLY A 360 5.49 -15.20 -13.67
CA GLY A 360 6.51 -16.18 -13.44
C GLY A 360 7.02 -16.73 -14.77
N VAL A 361 8.34 -16.78 -14.92
CA VAL A 361 9.02 -17.18 -16.14
C VAL A 361 10.03 -18.29 -15.84
N ALA A 362 9.98 -19.37 -16.62
CA ALA A 362 10.88 -20.50 -16.48
C ALA A 362 11.31 -21.06 -17.85
N PRO A 363 12.52 -21.66 -17.98
CA PRO A 363 12.95 -22.28 -19.23
C PRO A 363 12.38 -23.69 -19.43
N GLY A 364 11.55 -24.15 -18.50
CA GLY A 364 10.83 -25.41 -18.52
C GLY A 364 10.33 -25.83 -17.13
N ILE A 365 9.49 -26.86 -17.09
CA ILE A 365 9.01 -27.45 -15.82
C ILE A 365 10.13 -28.23 -15.12
N ALA A 366 10.90 -29.01 -15.89
CA ALA A 366 12.04 -29.79 -15.43
C ALA A 366 13.40 -29.26 -15.93
N ASN A 367 13.40 -28.18 -16.71
CA ASN A 367 14.61 -27.46 -17.13
C ASN A 367 14.65 -26.11 -16.41
N LYS A 368 15.65 -25.88 -15.55
CA LYS A 368 15.86 -24.58 -14.87
C LYS A 368 17.13 -23.86 -15.31
N LYS A 369 17.71 -24.29 -16.44
CA LYS A 369 18.86 -23.61 -17.05
C LYS A 369 18.35 -22.63 -18.11
N PHE A 370 18.57 -21.35 -17.88
CA PHE A 370 18.35 -20.32 -18.90
C PHE A 370 19.55 -20.28 -19.84
N SER A 371 19.30 -20.22 -21.15
CA SER A 371 20.35 -19.93 -22.12
C SER A 371 20.80 -18.47 -22.00
N ALA A 372 22.01 -18.15 -22.49
CA ALA A 372 22.46 -16.75 -22.55
C ALA A 372 21.48 -15.86 -23.32
N ARG A 373 20.87 -16.41 -24.39
CA ARG A 373 19.84 -15.72 -25.17
C ARG A 373 18.58 -15.44 -24.34
N GLN A 374 18.12 -16.42 -23.56
CA GLN A 374 16.95 -16.26 -22.68
C GLN A 374 17.22 -15.25 -21.55
N MET A 375 18.41 -15.27 -20.95
CA MET A 375 18.77 -14.25 -19.93
C MET A 375 18.85 -12.85 -20.54
N ALA A 376 19.40 -12.72 -21.74
CA ALA A 376 19.46 -11.46 -22.45
C ALA A 376 18.07 -10.90 -22.76
N ILE A 377 17.13 -11.74 -23.24
CA ILE A 377 15.77 -11.26 -23.53
C ILE A 377 15.00 -10.90 -22.25
N LEU A 378 15.22 -11.61 -21.14
CA LEU A 378 14.61 -11.27 -19.85
C LEU A 378 15.08 -9.89 -19.37
N ALA A 379 16.38 -9.62 -19.43
CA ALA A 379 16.92 -8.31 -19.08
C ALA A 379 16.45 -7.20 -20.04
N GLU A 380 16.39 -7.49 -21.35
CA GLU A 380 15.88 -6.56 -22.37
C GLU A 380 14.41 -6.19 -22.12
N LEU A 381 13.56 -7.19 -21.84
CA LEU A 381 12.13 -6.98 -21.59
C LEU A 381 11.87 -6.34 -20.23
N ALA A 382 12.72 -6.56 -19.24
CA ALA A 382 12.63 -5.89 -17.95
C ALA A 382 13.03 -4.41 -18.03
N GLY A 383 14.02 -4.08 -18.87
CA GLY A 383 14.55 -2.72 -18.96
C GLY A 383 15.23 -2.27 -17.67
N GLU A 384 15.45 -0.96 -17.53
CA GLU A 384 16.14 -0.37 -16.37
C GLU A 384 15.24 -0.22 -15.14
N THR A 385 13.92 -0.29 -15.32
CA THR A 385 12.92 -0.04 -14.27
C THR A 385 12.16 -1.30 -13.84
N GLY A 386 12.30 -2.41 -14.58
CA GLY A 386 11.70 -3.68 -14.25
C GLY A 386 12.55 -4.52 -13.29
N GLU A 387 11.90 -5.44 -12.59
CA GLU A 387 12.50 -6.33 -11.61
C GLU A 387 12.48 -7.78 -12.10
N LEU A 388 13.57 -8.50 -11.81
CA LEU A 388 13.69 -9.94 -12.04
C LEU A 388 14.06 -10.62 -10.71
N GLU A 389 13.10 -11.26 -10.07
CA GLU A 389 13.27 -11.93 -8.79
C GLU A 389 13.46 -13.45 -8.98
N TYR A 390 14.61 -14.00 -8.61
CA TYR A 390 14.81 -15.45 -8.61
C TYR A 390 14.22 -16.10 -7.35
N THR A 391 13.36 -17.09 -7.54
CA THR A 391 12.60 -17.70 -6.45
C THR A 391 13.15 -19.07 -6.03
N PRO A 392 12.84 -19.55 -4.80
CA PRO A 392 13.14 -20.91 -4.35
C PRO A 392 12.46 -22.02 -5.19
N ASN A 393 11.50 -21.67 -6.05
CA ASN A 393 10.87 -22.58 -7.00
C ASN A 393 11.60 -22.64 -8.35
N HIS A 394 12.79 -22.04 -8.43
CA HIS A 394 13.67 -22.02 -9.60
C HIS A 394 13.01 -21.38 -10.85
N GLN A 395 12.18 -20.36 -10.62
CA GLN A 395 11.60 -19.50 -11.63
C GLN A 395 11.96 -18.04 -11.35
N ILE A 396 11.91 -17.22 -12.39
CA ILE A 396 12.09 -15.77 -12.29
C ILE A 396 10.70 -15.13 -12.28
N ILE A 397 10.37 -14.37 -11.25
CA ILE A 397 9.23 -13.47 -11.28
C ILE A 397 9.70 -12.18 -11.94
N MET A 398 9.09 -11.86 -13.08
CA MET A 398 9.33 -10.64 -13.83
C MET A 398 8.24 -9.63 -13.50
N ARG A 399 8.62 -8.43 -13.02
CA ARG A 399 7.70 -7.30 -12.77
C ARG A 399 8.13 -6.12 -13.62
N VAL A 400 7.31 -5.75 -14.61
CA VAL A 400 7.72 -4.81 -15.66
C VAL A 400 6.61 -3.86 -16.00
N GLN A 401 6.93 -2.58 -16.16
CA GLN A 401 5.98 -1.59 -16.66
C GLN A 401 5.85 -1.77 -18.19
N THR A 402 4.68 -2.18 -18.67
CA THR A 402 4.43 -2.37 -20.10
C THR A 402 3.01 -1.94 -20.48
N GLU A 403 2.88 -1.40 -21.69
CA GLU A 403 1.60 -1.06 -22.32
C GLU A 403 1.01 -2.24 -23.09
N ASP A 404 1.82 -3.28 -23.34
CA ASP A 404 1.42 -4.46 -24.11
C ASP A 404 1.93 -5.75 -23.45
N PRO A 405 1.25 -6.22 -22.39
CA PRO A 405 1.56 -7.50 -21.74
C PRO A 405 1.52 -8.68 -22.71
N SER A 406 0.60 -8.66 -23.68
CA SER A 406 0.41 -9.73 -24.65
C SER A 406 1.63 -9.88 -25.56
N GLN A 407 2.18 -8.77 -26.04
CA GLN A 407 3.42 -8.77 -26.82
C GLN A 407 4.60 -9.25 -25.98
N LEU A 408 4.67 -8.84 -24.71
CA LEU A 408 5.74 -9.30 -23.81
C LEU A 408 5.68 -10.82 -23.60
N VAL A 409 4.51 -11.36 -23.29
CA VAL A 409 4.27 -12.81 -23.17
C VAL A 409 4.60 -13.53 -24.47
N HIS A 410 4.21 -12.95 -25.62
CA HIS A 410 4.52 -13.51 -26.93
C HIS A 410 6.03 -13.60 -27.17
N ARG A 411 6.79 -12.54 -26.86
CA ARG A 411 8.26 -12.52 -26.99
C ARG A 411 8.94 -13.53 -26.07
N LEU A 412 8.47 -13.68 -24.83
CA LEU A 412 8.97 -14.71 -23.91
C LEU A 412 8.72 -16.12 -24.47
N LYS A 413 7.51 -16.38 -24.97
CA LYS A 413 7.14 -17.70 -25.55
C LYS A 413 7.91 -18.00 -26.84
N GLN A 414 8.27 -17.01 -27.65
CA GLN A 414 9.10 -17.20 -28.86
C GLN A 414 10.48 -17.78 -28.52
N GLU A 415 11.06 -17.40 -27.38
CA GLU A 415 12.33 -17.95 -26.85
C GLU A 415 12.11 -19.24 -26.03
N LYS A 416 10.94 -19.89 -26.20
CA LYS A 416 10.53 -21.15 -25.54
C LYS A 416 10.50 -21.06 -24.02
N LEU A 417 10.30 -19.87 -23.45
CA LEU A 417 10.07 -19.71 -22.03
C LEU A 417 8.61 -20.03 -21.70
N LEU A 418 8.40 -20.76 -20.60
CA LEU A 418 7.10 -20.90 -19.97
C LEU A 418 6.78 -19.61 -19.22
N VAL A 419 5.56 -19.13 -19.38
CA VAL A 419 5.03 -17.96 -18.70
C VAL A 419 3.76 -18.39 -17.97
N PHE A 420 3.68 -18.13 -16.68
CA PHE A 420 2.54 -18.49 -15.85
C PHE A 420 2.15 -17.33 -14.92
N PRO A 421 0.85 -17.23 -14.58
CA PRO A 421 0.39 -16.27 -13.59
C PRO A 421 1.00 -16.60 -12.23
N ILE A 422 1.15 -15.57 -11.40
CA ILE A 422 1.60 -15.67 -10.02
C ILE A 422 0.44 -15.39 -9.06
N GLY A 423 0.51 -15.91 -7.83
CA GLY A 423 -0.53 -15.73 -6.81
C GLY A 423 -1.31 -17.01 -6.52
N ASP A 424 -2.63 -16.89 -6.39
CA ASP A 424 -3.52 -17.97 -5.93
C ASP A 424 -3.89 -18.92 -7.08
N VAL A 425 -2.85 -19.55 -7.65
CA VAL A 425 -2.93 -20.51 -8.76
C VAL A 425 -2.20 -21.79 -8.41
N ALA A 426 -2.48 -22.86 -9.16
CA ALA A 426 -1.71 -24.09 -9.09
C ALA A 426 -0.39 -23.97 -9.86
N GLN A 427 0.72 -24.30 -9.21
CA GLN A 427 2.06 -24.26 -9.79
C GLN A 427 2.68 -25.65 -9.77
N VAL A 428 3.20 -26.08 -10.91
CA VAL A 428 3.85 -27.40 -11.05
C VAL A 428 5.36 -27.22 -11.14
N LYS A 429 6.11 -27.97 -10.33
CA LYS A 429 7.57 -27.98 -10.38
C LYS A 429 8.12 -29.39 -10.38
N ALA A 430 9.23 -29.58 -11.10
CA ALA A 430 9.86 -30.88 -11.24
C ALA A 430 11.38 -30.84 -11.07
N CYS A 431 11.96 -31.99 -10.72
CA CYS A 431 13.41 -32.19 -10.61
C CYS A 431 14.17 -31.76 -11.88
N ASP A 432 15.24 -30.98 -11.68
CA ASP A 432 16.14 -30.55 -12.73
C ASP A 432 17.64 -30.80 -12.40
N PHE A 433 17.97 -31.10 -11.14
CA PHE A 433 19.35 -31.11 -10.63
C PHE A 433 20.25 -32.27 -11.12
N CYS A 434 19.74 -33.50 -11.25
CA CYS A 434 20.56 -34.71 -11.55
C CYS A 434 20.05 -35.53 -12.74
N ASN A 435 20.89 -36.30 -13.42
CA ASN A 435 20.51 -37.09 -14.60
C ASN A 435 20.06 -38.53 -14.29
N LEU A 436 19.43 -38.76 -13.13
CA LEU A 436 18.90 -40.07 -12.75
C LEU A 436 17.57 -40.35 -13.49
N GLU A 437 16.59 -41.02 -12.88
CA GLU A 437 15.30 -41.37 -13.51
C GLU A 437 14.39 -40.15 -13.79
N LYS A 438 14.83 -39.24 -14.67
CA LYS A 438 14.06 -38.07 -15.11
C LYS A 438 13.06 -38.42 -16.22
N ASP A 439 13.42 -39.34 -17.11
CA ASP A 439 12.69 -39.59 -18.35
C ASP A 439 11.23 -40.01 -18.11
N SER A 440 10.95 -40.72 -17.00
CA SER A 440 9.60 -41.15 -16.66
C SER A 440 8.76 -40.02 -16.02
N ALA A 441 9.37 -39.17 -15.20
CA ALA A 441 8.65 -38.19 -14.38
C ALA A 441 8.44 -36.83 -15.06
N ILE A 442 9.29 -36.44 -16.02
CA ILE A 442 9.14 -35.20 -16.78
C ILE A 442 7.81 -35.17 -17.57
N PRO A 443 7.44 -36.22 -18.34
CA PRO A 443 6.17 -36.23 -19.07
C PRO A 443 4.95 -36.08 -18.15
N VAL A 444 5.00 -36.66 -16.95
CA VAL A 444 3.94 -36.52 -15.95
C VAL A 444 3.85 -35.07 -15.45
N ALA A 445 4.98 -34.45 -15.13
CA ALA A 445 5.01 -33.05 -14.69
C ALA A 445 4.54 -32.08 -15.79
N GLU A 446 4.93 -32.31 -17.04
CA GLU A 446 4.48 -31.51 -18.19
C GLU A 446 2.99 -31.67 -18.43
N LYS A 447 2.46 -32.90 -18.37
CA LYS A 447 1.03 -33.18 -18.52
C LYS A 447 0.22 -32.55 -17.39
N LEU A 448 0.70 -32.60 -16.15
CA LEU A 448 0.08 -31.91 -15.02
C LEU A 448 0.08 -30.40 -15.22
N ASN A 449 1.20 -29.82 -15.65
CA ASN A 449 1.28 -28.39 -15.91
C ASN A 449 0.30 -27.94 -17.01
N LEU A 450 0.13 -28.75 -18.07
CA LEU A 450 -0.85 -28.48 -19.13
C LEU A 450 -2.31 -28.53 -18.64
N LEU A 451 -2.61 -29.43 -17.69
CA LEU A 451 -3.97 -29.64 -17.21
C LEU A 451 -4.39 -28.71 -16.07
N VAL A 452 -3.47 -28.39 -15.15
CA VAL A 452 -3.79 -27.62 -13.94
C VAL A 452 -2.86 -26.43 -13.70
N GLY A 453 -1.72 -26.33 -14.39
CA GLY A 453 -0.76 -25.25 -14.19
C GLY A 453 -1.34 -23.88 -14.55
N GLY A 454 -1.23 -22.92 -13.63
CA GLY A 454 -1.77 -21.57 -13.78
C GLY A 454 -3.28 -21.46 -13.60
N MET A 455 -4.00 -22.55 -13.34
CA MET A 455 -5.42 -22.50 -13.01
C MET A 455 -5.63 -21.92 -11.60
N LYS A 456 -6.69 -21.12 -11.44
CA LYS A 456 -7.06 -20.49 -10.17
C LYS A 456 -7.34 -21.54 -9.08
N ALA A 457 -6.82 -21.30 -7.89
CA ALA A 457 -7.01 -22.12 -6.71
C ALA A 457 -7.48 -21.24 -5.53
N PRO A 458 -8.13 -21.80 -4.49
CA PRO A 458 -8.57 -21.04 -3.31
C PRO A 458 -7.42 -20.34 -2.57
N LYS A 459 -6.24 -20.94 -2.61
CA LYS A 459 -4.95 -20.36 -2.24
C LYS A 459 -3.84 -21.04 -3.05
N GLU A 460 -2.69 -20.36 -3.21
CA GLU A 460 -1.50 -20.92 -3.89
C GLU A 460 -1.31 -22.42 -3.57
N LEU A 461 -1.29 -23.23 -4.64
CA LEU A 461 -1.20 -24.68 -4.57
C LEU A 461 0.07 -25.14 -5.26
N MET A 462 0.99 -25.73 -4.50
CA MET A 462 2.24 -26.25 -5.05
C MET A 462 2.15 -27.75 -5.34
N ILE A 463 2.46 -28.13 -6.58
CA ILE A 463 2.53 -29.52 -7.04
C ILE A 463 3.99 -29.85 -7.36
N GLY A 464 4.62 -30.67 -6.52
CA GLY A 464 6.01 -31.08 -6.69
C GLY A 464 6.13 -32.48 -7.28
N VAL A 465 6.95 -32.63 -8.33
CA VAL A 465 7.22 -33.92 -8.98
C VAL A 465 8.70 -34.27 -8.88
N ASN A 466 9.00 -35.35 -8.18
CA ASN A 466 10.33 -35.89 -8.03
C ASN A 466 10.53 -37.11 -8.93
N GLY A 467 11.61 -37.14 -9.70
CA GLY A 467 11.93 -38.27 -10.61
C GLY A 467 12.51 -39.51 -9.93
N CYS A 468 12.91 -39.44 -8.67
CA CYS A 468 13.42 -40.59 -7.95
C CYS A 468 13.11 -40.51 -6.45
N GLY A 469 13.25 -41.64 -5.77
CA GLY A 469 12.98 -41.79 -4.33
C GLY A 469 13.86 -40.94 -3.40
N MET A 470 14.91 -40.29 -3.90
CA MET A 470 15.72 -39.36 -3.10
C MET A 470 14.97 -38.09 -2.73
N ALA A 471 13.92 -37.74 -3.49
CA ALA A 471 13.04 -36.60 -3.23
C ALA A 471 13.77 -35.26 -2.97
N CYS A 472 14.97 -35.04 -3.55
CA CYS A 472 15.82 -33.87 -3.30
C CYS A 472 15.19 -32.51 -3.63
N TYR A 473 14.10 -32.52 -4.42
CA TYR A 473 13.35 -31.32 -4.80
C TYR A 473 12.18 -31.01 -3.84
N GLY A 474 12.02 -31.83 -2.80
CA GLY A 474 11.09 -31.58 -1.70
C GLY A 474 9.62 -31.75 -2.06
N ALA A 475 9.24 -32.64 -3.01
CA ALA A 475 7.83 -32.95 -3.28
C ALA A 475 7.08 -33.41 -2.03
N VAL A 476 7.73 -34.17 -1.14
CA VAL A 476 7.17 -34.64 0.14
C VAL A 476 6.87 -33.51 1.13
N LEU A 477 7.23 -32.27 0.82
CA LEU A 477 6.95 -31.09 1.62
C LEU A 477 5.87 -30.19 0.96
N GLU A 478 5.47 -30.47 -0.28
CA GLU A 478 4.50 -29.65 -1.03
C GLU A 478 3.04 -29.97 -0.66
N ASP A 479 2.11 -29.12 -1.11
CA ASP A 479 0.69 -29.37 -0.96
C ASP A 479 0.27 -30.69 -1.64
N ILE A 480 0.78 -30.93 -2.86
CA ILE A 480 0.68 -32.22 -3.57
C ILE A 480 2.09 -32.66 -3.98
N GLY A 481 2.57 -33.76 -3.42
CA GLY A 481 3.87 -34.34 -3.71
C GLY A 481 3.77 -35.63 -4.51
N ILE A 482 4.55 -35.76 -5.57
CA ILE A 482 4.63 -36.95 -6.41
C ILE A 482 6.07 -37.40 -6.45
N VAL A 483 6.35 -38.66 -6.09
CA VAL A 483 7.70 -39.23 -6.11
C VAL A 483 7.69 -40.48 -6.98
N HIS A 484 8.47 -40.46 -8.05
CA HIS A 484 8.69 -41.64 -8.88
C HIS A 484 9.65 -42.61 -8.20
N ARG A 485 9.27 -43.89 -8.15
CA ARG A 485 10.07 -44.98 -7.59
C ARG A 485 9.70 -46.28 -8.28
N SER A 486 10.70 -47.01 -8.78
CA SER A 486 10.54 -48.38 -9.31
C SER A 486 9.47 -48.51 -10.40
N GLY A 487 9.35 -47.51 -11.29
CA GLY A 487 8.39 -47.52 -12.41
C GLY A 487 6.97 -47.09 -12.05
N ALA A 488 6.73 -46.63 -10.82
CA ALA A 488 5.45 -46.14 -10.34
C ALA A 488 5.60 -44.86 -9.51
N TYR A 489 4.48 -44.30 -9.04
CA TYR A 489 4.42 -43.02 -8.34
C TYR A 489 3.81 -43.15 -6.94
N ASP A 490 4.51 -42.60 -5.97
CA ASP A 490 4.02 -42.41 -4.60
C ASP A 490 3.43 -41.00 -4.49
N LEU A 491 2.23 -40.90 -3.91
CA LEU A 491 1.46 -39.66 -3.78
C LEU A 491 1.41 -39.19 -2.32
N PHE A 492 1.75 -37.93 -2.12
CA PHE A 492 1.78 -37.26 -0.83
C PHE A 492 0.85 -36.05 -0.84
N LEU A 493 0.11 -35.81 0.24
CA LEU A 493 -0.85 -34.69 0.35
C LEU A 493 -0.69 -33.91 1.64
N GLY A 494 -0.88 -32.58 1.55
CA GLY A 494 -1.06 -31.69 2.68
C GLY A 494 0.23 -31.22 3.35
N GLY A 495 1.33 -31.07 2.61
CA GLY A 495 2.58 -30.53 3.16
C GLY A 495 2.49 -29.04 3.47
N LYS A 496 3.25 -28.61 4.48
CA LYS A 496 3.43 -27.19 4.85
C LYS A 496 4.91 -26.92 5.09
N LYS A 497 5.53 -26.10 4.24
CA LYS A 497 6.98 -25.83 4.25
C LYS A 497 7.44 -24.75 5.23
N ILE A 498 6.58 -23.78 5.54
CA ILE A 498 6.97 -22.52 6.19
C ILE A 498 6.09 -22.27 7.42
N GLY A 499 6.70 -21.73 8.48
CA GLY A 499 6.03 -21.29 9.71
C GLY A 499 6.10 -22.30 10.86
N ARG A 500 5.71 -21.86 12.07
CA ARG A 500 5.85 -22.60 13.34
C ARG A 500 5.28 -24.03 13.36
N ASN A 501 4.27 -24.31 12.54
CA ASN A 501 3.65 -25.63 12.41
C ASN A 501 3.90 -26.28 11.03
N ALA A 502 5.07 -26.01 10.44
CA ALA A 502 5.53 -26.71 9.24
C ALA A 502 5.56 -28.23 9.47
N HIS A 503 5.13 -29.00 8.46
CA HIS A 503 5.07 -30.46 8.51
C HIS A 503 5.16 -31.05 7.10
N PRO A 504 5.71 -32.27 6.96
CA PRO A 504 5.74 -32.97 5.67
C PRO A 504 4.33 -33.40 5.25
N ALA A 505 4.14 -33.55 3.94
CA ALA A 505 2.95 -34.13 3.35
C ALA A 505 2.82 -35.61 3.75
N GLN A 506 1.58 -36.09 3.83
CA GLN A 506 1.28 -37.46 4.22
C GLN A 506 1.30 -38.37 3.00
N LEU A 507 2.00 -39.50 3.08
CA LEU A 507 1.91 -40.56 2.07
C LEU A 507 0.49 -41.15 2.08
N VAL A 508 -0.25 -40.95 0.99
CA VAL A 508 -1.64 -41.39 0.85
C VAL A 508 -1.82 -42.60 -0.05
N ALA A 509 -0.88 -42.81 -0.98
CA ALA A 509 -0.87 -43.96 -1.88
C ALA A 509 0.54 -44.21 -2.40
N GLU A 510 0.86 -45.48 -2.63
CA GLU A 510 2.11 -45.94 -3.24
C GLU A 510 1.82 -46.71 -4.52
N GLY A 511 2.76 -46.70 -5.46
CA GLY A 511 2.70 -47.56 -6.64
C GLY A 511 1.63 -47.19 -7.67
N ILE A 512 1.23 -45.92 -7.76
CA ILE A 512 0.28 -45.44 -8.77
C ILE A 512 0.95 -45.46 -10.16
N THR A 513 0.24 -45.91 -11.19
CA THR A 513 0.76 -45.93 -12.56
C THR A 513 0.87 -44.50 -13.14
N ALA A 514 1.67 -44.33 -14.20
CA ALA A 514 1.76 -43.06 -14.92
C ALA A 514 0.41 -42.64 -15.55
N GLU A 515 -0.44 -43.60 -15.90
CA GLU A 515 -1.75 -43.39 -16.50
C GLU A 515 -2.76 -42.87 -15.47
N ASP A 516 -2.68 -43.34 -14.23
CA ASP A 516 -3.62 -43.03 -13.15
C ASP A 516 -3.23 -41.82 -12.30
N ILE A 517 -1.92 -41.51 -12.20
CA ILE A 517 -1.44 -40.41 -11.33
C ILE A 517 -1.96 -39.05 -11.78
N VAL A 518 -2.01 -38.81 -13.10
CA VAL A 518 -2.44 -37.52 -13.65
C VAL A 518 -3.93 -37.27 -13.41
N PRO A 519 -4.85 -38.18 -13.79
CA PRO A 519 -6.28 -38.04 -13.46
C PRO A 519 -6.54 -37.94 -11.95
N THR A 520 -5.75 -38.64 -11.14
CA THR A 520 -5.88 -38.59 -9.67
C THR A 520 -5.59 -37.19 -9.13
N VAL A 521 -4.49 -36.57 -9.56
CA VAL A 521 -4.11 -35.21 -9.15
C VAL A 521 -5.09 -34.18 -9.71
N GLU A 522 -5.56 -34.34 -10.94
CA GLU A 522 -6.59 -33.47 -11.52
C GLU A 522 -7.89 -33.51 -10.69
N ARG A 523 -8.33 -34.69 -10.25
CA ARG A 523 -9.49 -34.85 -9.37
C ARG A 523 -9.29 -34.16 -8.02
N ILE A 524 -8.09 -34.30 -7.43
CA ILE A 524 -7.74 -33.62 -6.17
C ILE A 524 -7.79 -32.10 -6.35
N PHE A 525 -7.20 -31.59 -7.43
CA PHE A 525 -7.22 -30.18 -7.76
C PHE A 525 -8.65 -29.65 -7.94
N LYS A 526 -9.48 -30.32 -8.74
CA LYS A 526 -10.89 -29.94 -8.94
C LYS A 526 -11.65 -29.92 -7.63
N GLN A 527 -11.50 -30.94 -6.79
CA GLN A 527 -12.15 -30.99 -5.49
C GLN A 527 -11.71 -29.82 -4.59
N TYR A 528 -10.42 -29.48 -4.58
CA TYR A 528 -9.92 -28.33 -3.83
C TYR A 528 -10.42 -27.00 -4.41
N ALA A 529 -10.42 -26.85 -5.74
CA ALA A 529 -10.91 -25.66 -6.42
C ALA A 529 -12.41 -25.41 -6.16
N GLU A 530 -13.21 -26.48 -6.09
CA GLU A 530 -14.66 -26.39 -5.88
C GLU A 530 -15.07 -26.27 -4.40
N GLN A 531 -14.37 -26.95 -3.49
CA GLN A 531 -14.79 -27.10 -2.09
C GLN A 531 -13.89 -26.35 -1.09
N GLY A 532 -12.76 -25.82 -1.55
CA GLY A 532 -11.85 -25.03 -0.73
C GLY A 532 -12.45 -23.65 -0.45
N HIS A 533 -12.30 -23.17 0.78
CA HIS A 533 -12.74 -21.82 1.11
C HIS A 533 -11.71 -20.79 0.58
N PRO A 534 -12.13 -19.55 0.28
CA PRO A 534 -11.19 -18.49 -0.11
C PRO A 534 -10.05 -18.33 0.91
N ASN A 535 -8.81 -18.23 0.42
CA ASN A 535 -7.58 -18.12 1.21
C ASN A 535 -7.30 -19.33 2.13
N GLU A 536 -7.98 -20.46 1.94
CA GLU A 536 -7.69 -21.71 2.64
C GLU A 536 -6.54 -22.45 1.97
N ARG A 537 -5.44 -22.71 2.69
CA ARG A 537 -4.34 -23.56 2.20
C ARG A 537 -4.76 -25.03 2.11
N PHE A 538 -4.23 -25.74 1.13
CA PHE A 538 -4.58 -27.15 0.85
C PHE A 538 -4.46 -28.08 2.06
N HIS A 539 -3.43 -27.97 2.90
CA HIS A 539 -3.32 -28.80 4.12
C HIS A 539 -4.50 -28.59 5.11
N LYS A 540 -5.00 -27.35 5.23
CA LYS A 540 -6.18 -27.05 6.07
C LYS A 540 -7.45 -27.64 5.46
N PHE A 541 -7.58 -27.50 4.14
CA PHE A 541 -8.66 -28.11 3.37
C PHE A 541 -8.68 -29.63 3.55
N PHE A 542 -7.53 -30.29 3.39
CA PHE A 542 -7.41 -31.75 3.53
C PHE A 542 -7.77 -32.21 4.95
N LYS A 543 -7.32 -31.48 5.98
CA LYS A 543 -7.69 -31.73 7.38
C LYS A 543 -9.20 -31.56 7.61
N ARG A 544 -9.79 -30.49 7.08
CA ARG A 544 -11.21 -30.13 7.29
C ARG A 544 -12.16 -31.10 6.61
N VAL A 545 -11.93 -31.38 5.33
CA VAL A 545 -12.78 -32.27 4.53
C VAL A 545 -12.57 -33.73 4.96
N GLY A 546 -11.39 -34.06 5.47
CA GLY A 546 -11.06 -35.39 5.99
C GLY A 546 -10.84 -36.45 4.90
N MET A 547 -11.42 -36.27 3.70
CA MET A 547 -11.21 -37.13 2.54
C MET A 547 -11.12 -36.32 1.23
N VAL A 548 -9.98 -36.38 0.55
CA VAL A 548 -9.72 -35.63 -0.69
C VAL A 548 -9.19 -36.58 -1.75
N GLY A 549 -9.77 -36.56 -2.95
CA GLY A 549 -9.40 -37.43 -4.07
C GLY A 549 -9.55 -38.92 -3.77
N GLY A 550 -10.34 -39.31 -2.76
CA GLY A 550 -10.48 -40.68 -2.27
C GLY A 550 -9.51 -41.06 -1.15
N PHE A 551 -8.65 -40.14 -0.71
CA PHE A 551 -7.64 -40.38 0.33
C PHE A 551 -8.03 -39.72 1.65
N ARG A 552 -7.84 -40.43 2.77
CA ARG A 552 -8.21 -39.96 4.10
C ARG A 552 -7.06 -39.21 4.78
N HIS A 553 -7.35 -38.05 5.36
CA HIS A 553 -6.41 -37.30 6.19
C HIS A 553 -6.15 -38.03 7.52
N LYS A 554 -4.88 -38.13 7.91
CA LYS A 554 -4.45 -38.63 9.22
C LYS A 554 -3.94 -37.45 10.05
N GLU A 555 -4.31 -37.38 11.33
CA GLU A 555 -3.73 -36.37 12.20
C GLU A 555 -2.24 -36.68 12.44
N HIS A 556 -1.38 -35.68 12.20
CA HIS A 556 0.00 -35.75 12.64
C HIS A 556 0.02 -35.76 14.18
N ALA A 557 0.78 -36.67 14.78
CA ALA A 557 1.05 -36.62 16.22
C ALA A 557 1.68 -35.25 16.55
N PRO A 558 1.29 -34.60 17.67
CA PRO A 558 1.78 -33.26 17.99
C PRO A 558 3.31 -33.26 18.07
N GLN A 559 3.96 -32.46 17.22
CA GLN A 559 5.39 -32.17 17.36
C GLN A 559 5.56 -31.18 18.51
N VAL A 560 6.22 -31.64 19.57
CA VAL A 560 6.85 -30.94 20.71
C VAL A 560 6.42 -29.48 20.93
N GLU A 561 5.83 -29.20 22.10
CA GLU A 561 5.65 -27.83 22.60
C GLU A 561 7.02 -27.15 22.75
N VAL A 562 7.36 -26.29 21.79
CA VAL A 562 8.46 -25.35 21.91
C VAL A 562 7.94 -24.12 22.65
N ASN A 563 8.29 -23.99 23.93
CA ASN A 563 8.17 -22.75 24.70
C ASN A 563 9.21 -21.75 24.16
N ALA A 564 8.78 -20.84 23.30
CA ALA A 564 9.63 -19.77 22.81
C ALA A 564 9.64 -18.61 23.82
N VAL A 565 10.79 -18.38 24.47
CA VAL A 565 11.10 -17.17 25.25
C VAL A 565 11.88 -16.14 24.42
N CYS A 566 12.20 -16.42 23.17
CA CYS A 566 12.70 -15.44 22.21
C CYS A 566 12.03 -15.66 20.85
N GLY A 567 11.90 -14.58 20.09
CA GLY A 567 11.00 -14.43 18.95
C GLY A 567 11.07 -15.54 17.88
N ASP A 568 9.89 -15.82 17.32
CA ASP A 568 9.55 -15.60 15.90
C ASP A 568 8.04 -15.33 15.79
#